data_AF-A0A7K2LUA1-F1
#
_entry.id   AF-A0A7K2LUA1-F1
#
_cell.length_a   1.000
_cell.length_b   1.000
_cell.length_c   1.000
_cell.angle_alpha   90.00
_cell.angle_beta   90.00
_cell.angle_gamma   90.00
#
_symmetry.space_group_name_H-M   'P 1'
#
loop_
_entity.id
_entity.type
_entity.pdbx_description
1 polymer ?
#
loop_
_entity_poly.entity_id
_entity_poly.type
_entity_poly.pdbx_seq_one_letter_code
_entity_poly.pdbx_strand_id
1 'polypeptide(L)'
;ARAARLPSLAWQTARDGLRHGPVLVQVPRRGYAPRLACAQCRAPARCRHCSGPLQGQDGGVLRCEWCGREESGWHCPECGAFRLRAQVVGARRTAEELGRAFPAVPVRTSGREHV
;
A
#
# COMPACT_ATOMS: atom_id res chain seq x y z
N ALA A 1 -17.65 1.96 -12.28
CA ALA A 1 -17.01 1.10 -11.25
C ALA A 1 -15.50 1.10 -11.48
N ARG A 2 -14.70 1.49 -10.49
CA ARG A 2 -13.23 1.59 -10.65
C ARG A 2 -12.67 0.17 -10.58
N ALA A 3 -12.14 -0.33 -11.70
CA ALA A 3 -11.57 -1.67 -11.79
C ALA A 3 -10.59 -1.91 -10.64
N ALA A 4 -10.76 -3.02 -9.93
CA ALA A 4 -9.82 -3.43 -8.90
C ALA A 4 -8.42 -3.46 -9.52
N ARG A 5 -7.42 -2.87 -8.85
CA ARG A 5 -6.03 -2.83 -9.37
C ARG A 5 -5.32 -4.17 -9.17
N LEU A 6 -5.94 -5.27 -9.59
CA LEU A 6 -5.33 -6.59 -9.59
C LEU A 6 -4.65 -6.81 -10.94
N PRO A 7 -3.36 -7.21 -10.97
CA PRO A 7 -2.73 -7.68 -12.20
C PRO A 7 -3.58 -8.79 -12.84
N SER A 8 -3.71 -8.77 -14.17
CA SER A 8 -4.56 -9.71 -14.92
C SER A 8 -4.23 -11.16 -14.60
N LEU A 9 -2.94 -11.50 -14.51
CA LEU A 9 -2.47 -12.82 -14.13
C LEU A 9 -2.99 -13.24 -12.74
N ALA A 10 -2.83 -12.38 -11.73
CA ALA A 10 -3.28 -12.68 -10.37
C ALA A 10 -4.79 -12.90 -10.30
N TRP A 11 -5.57 -12.12 -11.05
CA TRP A 11 -7.02 -12.28 -11.11
C TRP A 11 -7.42 -13.60 -11.80
N GLN A 12 -6.80 -13.94 -12.93
CA GLN A 12 -7.06 -15.19 -13.65
C GLN A 12 -6.72 -16.41 -12.79
N THR A 13 -5.54 -16.41 -12.15
CA THR A 13 -5.11 -17.49 -11.26
C THR A 13 -6.08 -17.69 -10.10
N ALA A 14 -6.52 -16.61 -9.46
CA ALA A 14 -7.50 -16.70 -8.37
C ALA A 14 -8.86 -17.22 -8.85
N ARG A 15 -9.35 -16.74 -10.00
CA ARG A 15 -10.62 -17.19 -10.59
C ARG A 15 -10.59 -18.69 -10.91
N ASP A 16 -9.51 -19.18 -11.49
CA ASP A 16 -9.39 -20.59 -11.88
C ASP A 16 -9.20 -21.49 -10.65
N GLY A 17 -8.46 -21.02 -9.63
CA GLY A 17 -8.33 -21.71 -8.35
C GLY A 17 -9.66 -21.86 -7.61
N LEU A 18 -10.51 -20.83 -7.63
CA LEU A 18 -11.84 -20.85 -7.00
C LEU A 18 -12.78 -21.91 -7.57
N ARG A 19 -12.53 -22.44 -8.77
CA ARG A 19 -13.29 -23.58 -9.33
C ARG A 19 -13.01 -24.89 -8.58
N HIS A 20 -11.91 -24.97 -7.83
CA HIS A 20 -11.43 -26.18 -7.16
C HIS A 20 -11.49 -26.06 -5.63
N GLY A 21 -11.55 -24.84 -5.10
CA GLY A 21 -11.66 -24.59 -3.65
C GLY A 21 -11.23 -23.18 -3.24
N PRO A 22 -11.15 -22.91 -1.93
CA PRO A 22 -10.70 -21.61 -1.42
C PRO A 22 -9.28 -21.25 -1.87
N VAL A 23 -9.05 -19.97 -2.19
CA VAL A 23 -7.74 -19.44 -2.57
C VAL A 23 -7.16 -18.62 -1.43
N LEU A 24 -5.95 -18.96 -0.99
CA LEU A 24 -5.19 -18.15 -0.02
C LEU A 24 -4.40 -17.07 -0.77
N VAL A 25 -4.66 -15.80 -0.43
CA VAL A 25 -3.85 -14.67 -0.92
C VAL A 25 -2.96 -14.18 0.21
N GLN A 26 -1.67 -14.50 0.12
CA GLN A 26 -0.68 -14.00 1.06
C GLN A 26 -0.22 -12.61 0.66
N VAL A 27 -0.46 -11.65 1.54
CA VAL A 27 0.03 -10.28 1.42
C VAL A 27 1.15 -10.04 2.42
N PRO A 28 2.08 -9.11 2.16
CA PRO A 28 3.03 -8.67 3.17
C PRO A 28 2.29 -8.30 4.47
N ARG A 29 2.89 -8.64 5.62
CA ARG A 29 2.37 -8.23 6.93
C ARG A 29 2.21 -6.71 6.97
N ARG A 30 1.39 -6.20 7.91
CA ARG A 30 1.45 -4.77 8.28
C ARG A 30 2.92 -4.39 8.45
N GLY A 31 3.38 -3.33 7.79
CA GLY A 31 4.77 -2.87 7.91
C GLY A 31 5.65 -3.01 6.67
N TYR A 32 5.09 -3.22 5.47
CA TYR A 32 5.69 -2.44 4.39
C TYR A 32 5.32 -1.00 4.74
N ALA A 33 6.31 -0.25 5.23
CA ALA A 33 6.31 1.15 5.61
C ALA A 33 5.04 1.92 5.20
N PRO A 34 4.42 2.77 6.03
CA PRO A 34 3.48 3.75 5.53
C PRO A 34 4.23 4.65 4.55
N ARG A 35 4.32 4.21 3.30
CA ARG A 35 5.06 4.88 2.25
C ARG A 35 4.32 6.15 2.04
N LEU A 36 4.94 7.23 2.43
CA LEU A 36 4.38 8.52 2.13
C LEU A 36 4.49 8.69 0.61
N ALA A 37 3.46 9.27 0.02
CA ALA A 37 3.47 9.67 -1.37
C ALA A 37 2.88 11.06 -1.48
N CYS A 38 3.18 11.73 -2.58
CA CYS A 38 2.54 12.98 -2.93
C CYS A 38 1.02 12.82 -2.92
N ALA A 39 0.30 13.69 -2.21
CA ALA A 39 -1.16 13.72 -2.21
C ALA A 39 -1.75 14.10 -3.58
N GLN A 40 -0.98 14.84 -4.39
CA GLN A 40 -1.36 15.32 -5.72
C GLN A 40 -1.07 14.29 -6.82
N CYS A 41 0.20 14.05 -7.17
CA CYS A 41 0.56 13.19 -8.31
C CYS A 41 0.83 11.72 -7.96
N ARG A 42 0.82 11.34 -6.68
CA ARG A 42 1.07 9.97 -6.18
C ARG A 42 2.50 9.44 -6.34
N ALA A 43 3.45 10.27 -6.74
CA ALA A 43 4.87 9.93 -6.70
C ALA A 43 5.30 9.52 -5.27
N PRO A 44 6.12 8.46 -5.10
CA PRO A 44 6.63 8.05 -3.80
C PRO A 44 7.46 9.16 -3.13
N ALA A 45 7.31 9.35 -1.81
CA ALA A 45 8.14 10.25 -1.04
C ALA A 45 9.48 9.55 -0.70
N ARG A 46 10.58 10.15 -1.18
CA ARG A 46 11.94 9.62 -1.11
C ARG A 46 12.82 10.56 -0.29
N CYS A 47 13.74 10.01 0.49
CA CYS A 47 14.77 10.77 1.18
C CYS A 47 15.72 11.42 0.17
N ARG A 48 16.02 12.72 0.34
CA ARG A 48 16.95 13.44 -0.54
C ARG A 48 18.39 12.94 -0.47
N HIS A 49 18.77 12.24 0.60
CA HIS A 49 20.13 11.76 0.81
C HIS A 49 20.39 10.38 0.19
N CYS A 50 19.51 9.40 0.39
CA CYS A 50 19.74 8.01 -0.04
C CYS A 50 18.62 7.42 -0.91
N SER A 51 17.61 8.22 -1.29
CA SER A 51 16.42 7.77 -2.03
C SER A 51 15.59 6.68 -1.32
N GLY A 52 15.83 6.47 -0.03
CA GLY A 52 15.06 5.56 0.81
C GLY A 52 13.65 6.06 1.08
N PRO A 53 12.74 5.17 1.50
CA PRO A 53 11.36 5.53 1.83
C PRO A 53 11.32 6.48 3.04
N LEU A 54 10.41 7.44 2.97
CA LEU A 54 10.07 8.32 4.09
C LEU A 54 8.84 7.79 4.82
N GLN A 55 8.92 7.79 6.15
CA GLN A 55 7.82 7.52 7.07
C GLN A 55 7.53 8.76 7.93
N GLY A 56 6.28 8.90 8.36
CA GLY A 56 5.86 9.94 9.30
C GLY A 56 5.93 9.43 10.72
N GLN A 57 6.39 10.29 11.64
CA GLN A 57 6.39 10.07 13.08
C GLN A 57 5.33 10.95 13.76
N ASP A 58 5.09 10.70 15.05
CA ASP A 58 4.26 11.57 15.88
C ASP A 58 4.80 13.02 15.84
N GLY A 59 3.90 14.00 15.75
CA GLY A 59 4.27 15.41 15.60
C GLY A 59 4.60 15.85 14.17
N GLY A 60 4.43 15.00 13.15
CA GLY A 60 4.53 15.38 11.74
C GLY A 60 5.96 15.39 11.17
N VAL A 61 6.94 14.91 11.93
CA VAL A 61 8.33 14.78 11.49
C VAL A 61 8.45 13.61 10.51
N LEU A 62 9.16 13.84 9.39
CA LEU A 62 9.48 12.79 8.43
C LEU A 62 10.86 12.22 8.71
N ARG A 63 11.01 10.91 8.60
CA ARG A 63 12.31 10.23 8.76
C ARG A 63 12.51 9.18 7.69
N CYS A 64 13.74 9.06 7.20
CA CYS A 64 14.12 8.00 6.29
C CYS A 64 14.26 6.68 7.06
N GLU A 65 13.65 5.61 6.56
CA GLU A 65 13.76 4.29 7.19
C GLU A 65 15.12 3.63 7.00
N TRP A 66 15.88 4.03 5.97
CA TRP A 66 17.17 3.40 5.66
C TRP A 66 18.32 4.05 6.40
N CYS A 67 18.48 5.37 6.25
CA CYS A 67 19.61 6.09 6.85
C CYS A 67 19.25 6.79 8.16
N GLY A 68 17.98 6.72 8.60
CA GLY A 68 17.51 7.34 9.84
C GLY A 68 17.46 8.87 9.81
N ARG A 69 17.86 9.53 8.73
CA ARG A 69 17.89 11.01 8.64
C ARG A 69 16.48 11.59 8.65
N GLU A 70 16.29 12.67 9.39
CA GLU A 70 15.07 13.47 9.34
C GLU A 70 14.98 14.25 8.02
N GLU A 71 13.78 14.34 7.47
CA GLU A 71 13.50 15.06 6.23
C GLU A 71 12.62 16.27 6.54
N SER A 72 13.23 17.45 6.53
CA SER A 72 12.54 18.72 6.72
C SER A 72 12.17 19.36 5.37
N GLY A 73 10.96 19.91 5.28
CA GLY A 73 10.53 20.66 4.09
C GLY A 73 10.45 19.82 2.81
N TRP A 74 9.98 18.57 2.92
CA TRP A 74 9.77 17.70 1.75
C TRP A 74 8.83 18.36 0.74
N HIS A 75 9.18 18.29 -0.55
CA HIS A 75 8.30 18.61 -1.66
C HIS A 75 8.42 17.51 -2.72
N CYS A 76 7.34 17.32 -3.48
CA CYS A 76 7.32 16.31 -4.52
C CYS A 76 8.27 16.69 -5.67
N PRO A 77 9.23 15.83 -6.06
CA PRO A 77 10.13 16.12 -7.17
C PRO A 77 9.40 16.17 -8.54
N GLU A 78 8.24 15.52 -8.65
CA GLU A 78 7.47 15.44 -9.90
C GLU A 78 6.51 16.62 -10.10
N CYS A 79 6.02 17.25 -9.02
CA CYS A 79 4.97 18.27 -9.14
C CYS A 79 5.07 19.45 -8.15
N GLY A 80 6.10 19.49 -7.31
CA GLY A 80 6.34 20.56 -6.34
C GLY A 80 5.40 20.59 -5.12
N ALA A 81 4.37 19.75 -5.07
CA ALA A 81 3.42 19.75 -3.95
C ALA A 81 4.06 19.27 -2.63
N PHE A 82 3.68 19.90 -1.52
CA PHE A 82 4.20 19.60 -0.17
C PHE A 82 3.36 18.58 0.61
N ARG A 83 2.10 18.38 0.20
CA ARG A 83 1.18 17.51 0.93
C ARG A 83 1.52 16.04 0.68
N LEU A 84 1.71 15.32 1.78
CA LEU A 84 1.90 13.88 1.79
C LEU A 84 0.59 13.16 2.14
N ARG A 85 0.49 11.92 1.68
CA ARG A 85 -0.53 10.96 2.09
C ARG A 85 0.12 9.66 2.48
N ALA A 86 -0.44 8.99 3.49
CA ALA A 86 -0.13 7.58 3.70
C ALA A 86 -0.57 6.76 2.47
N GLN A 87 0.35 6.00 1.89
CA GLN A 87 -0.02 4.89 1.02
C GLN A 87 -0.36 3.69 1.90
N VAL A 88 -1.65 3.51 2.17
CA VAL A 88 -2.12 2.22 2.65
C VAL A 88 -2.15 1.27 1.47
N VAL A 89 -1.25 0.28 1.47
CA VAL A 89 -1.46 -1.02 0.82
C VAL A 89 -1.11 -2.08 1.85
N GLY A 90 -2.03 -2.25 2.81
CA GLY A 90 -2.00 -3.34 3.77
C GLY A 90 -3.09 -4.36 3.45
N ALA A 91 -3.13 -5.45 4.23
CA ALA A 91 -4.09 -6.54 4.06
C ALA A 91 -5.55 -6.07 3.90
N ARG A 92 -5.96 -5.03 4.63
CA ARG A 92 -7.31 -4.45 4.52
C ARG A 92 -7.62 -3.95 3.10
N ARG A 93 -6.70 -3.18 2.49
CA ARG A 93 -6.93 -2.66 1.14
C ARG A 93 -6.89 -3.77 0.10
N THR A 94 -6.01 -4.75 0.25
CA THR A 94 -6.01 -5.91 -0.64
C THR A 94 -7.33 -6.68 -0.53
N ALA A 95 -7.87 -6.86 0.68
CA ALA A 95 -9.16 -7.50 0.88
C ALA A 95 -10.31 -6.70 0.24
N GLU A 96 -10.33 -5.38 0.36
CA GLU A 96 -11.32 -4.51 -0.31
C GLU A 96 -11.27 -4.62 -1.83
N GLU A 97 -10.06 -4.61 -2.41
CA GLU A 97 -9.88 -4.75 -3.86
C GLU A 97 -10.26 -6.15 -4.35
N LEU A 98 -9.96 -7.20 -3.57
CA LEU A 98 -10.41 -8.57 -3.85
C LEU A 98 -11.94 -8.70 -3.78
N GLY A 99 -12.59 -8.10 -2.78
CA GLY A 99 -14.06 -8.11 -2.65
C GLY A 99 -14.75 -7.44 -3.83
N ARG A 100 -14.16 -6.36 -4.39
CA ARG A 100 -14.65 -5.73 -5.62
C ARG A 100 -14.45 -6.59 -6.86
N ALA A 101 -13.33 -7.31 -6.92
CA ALA A 101 -12.99 -8.15 -8.08
C ALA A 101 -13.76 -9.48 -8.12
N PHE A 102 -14.23 -9.96 -6.98
CA PHE A 102 -14.95 -11.22 -6.82
C PHE A 102 -16.22 -11.03 -5.98
N PRO A 103 -17.23 -10.29 -6.46
CA PRO A 103 -18.40 -9.89 -5.66
C PRO A 103 -19.26 -11.07 -5.17
N ALA A 104 -19.19 -12.23 -5.85
CA ALA A 104 -19.92 -13.44 -5.47
C ALA A 104 -19.12 -14.38 -4.53
N VAL A 105 -17.91 -13.99 -4.12
CA VAL A 105 -17.01 -14.83 -3.33
C VAL A 105 -16.72 -14.16 -1.99
N PRO A 106 -17.05 -14.79 -0.85
CA PRO A 106 -16.74 -14.24 0.46
C PRO A 106 -15.23 -14.06 0.65
N VAL A 107 -14.80 -12.84 0.97
CA VAL A 107 -13.40 -12.55 1.32
C VAL A 107 -13.24 -12.55 2.83
N ARG A 108 -12.38 -13.44 3.34
CA ARG A 108 -12.04 -13.54 4.77
C ARG A 108 -10.62 -13.06 5.01
N THR A 109 -10.42 -12.18 5.98
CA THR A 109 -9.11 -11.72 6.42
C THR A 109 -8.68 -12.46 7.68
N SER A 110 -7.45 -12.97 7.70
CA SER A 110 -6.83 -13.55 8.90
C SER A 110 -5.48 -12.87 9.15
N GLY A 111 -5.24 -12.45 10.40
CA GLY A 111 -4.03 -11.74 10.82
C GLY A 111 -3.99 -11.56 12.33
N ARG A 112 -2.80 -11.25 12.88
CA ARG A 112 -2.56 -11.26 14.34
C ARG A 112 -3.50 -10.33 15.14
N GLU A 113 -4.05 -9.28 14.52
CA GLU A 113 -4.97 -8.34 15.18
C GLU A 113 -6.46 -8.70 15.04
N HIS A 114 -6.81 -9.81 14.37
CA HIS A 114 -8.19 -10.29 14.22
C HIS A 114 -8.22 -11.79 14.59
N VAL A 115 -8.42 -12.06 15.88
CA VAL A 115 -9.02 -13.30 16.41
C VAL A 115 -10.31 -12.89 17.10
#